data_AF-A0A421EFN4-F1
#
_entry.id   AF-A0A421EFN4-F1
#
_cell.length_a   1.000
_cell.length_b   1.000
_cell.length_c   1.000
_cell.angle_alpha   90.00
_cell.angle_beta   90.00
_cell.angle_gamma   90.00
#
_symmetry.space_group_name_H-M   'P 1'
#
loop_
_entity.id
_entity.type
_entity.pdbx_description
1 polymer ?
#
loop_
_entity_poly.entity_id
_entity_poly.type
_entity_poly.pdbx_seq_one_letter_code
_entity_poly.pdbx_strand_id
1 'polypeptide(L)' 'MDEAFLDLESIEVELDEELLDAIDDKAFADHRDNRDAAIRDLLDEWLKQRATEDANERD' A
#
# COMPACT_ATOMS: atom_id res chain seq x y z
N MET A 1 -8.00 -6.18 -23.43
CA MET A 1 -7.35 -6.51 -22.15
C MET A 1 -6.27 -5.47 -22.02
N ASP A 2 -6.51 -4.42 -21.23
CA ASP A 2 -5.58 -3.29 -21.12
C ASP A 2 -4.25 -3.72 -20.51
N GLU A 3 -3.24 -3.88 -21.37
CA GLU A 3 -1.86 -4.22 -21.02
C GLU A 3 -1.14 -3.11 -20.22
N ALA A 4 -1.75 -1.94 -20.05
CA ALA A 4 -1.18 -0.82 -19.28
C ALA A 4 -1.11 -1.07 -17.77
N PHE A 5 -1.87 -2.02 -17.22
CA PHE A 5 -1.77 -2.43 -15.82
C PHE A 5 -0.61 -3.38 -15.53
N LEU A 6 0.09 -3.86 -16.57
CA LEU A 6 1.13 -4.89 -16.45
C LEU A 6 2.56 -4.33 -16.39
N ASP A 7 2.75 -3.01 -16.55
CA ASP A 7 4.06 -2.37 -16.43
C ASP A 7 4.32 -1.89 -14.98
N LEU A 8 3.85 -2.70 -14.02
CA LEU A 8 4.14 -2.48 -12.60
C LEU A 8 5.50 -3.08 -12.28
N GLU A 9 6.43 -2.23 -11.86
CA GLU A 9 7.71 -2.67 -11.32
C GLU A 9 7.47 -3.41 -10.00
N SER A 10 7.78 -4.71 -9.96
CA SER A 10 7.79 -5.48 -8.71
C SER A 10 9.09 -5.20 -7.96
N ILE A 11 8.95 -4.72 -6.72
CA ILE A 11 10.05 -4.52 -5.79
C ILE A 11 9.93 -5.50 -4.62
N GLU A 12 11.05 -6.06 -4.19
CA GLU A 12 11.14 -6.80 -2.94
C GLU A 12 11.66 -5.88 -1.84
N VAL A 13 10.98 -5.90 -0.69
CA VAL A 13 11.33 -5.10 0.49
C VAL A 13 11.33 -6.03 1.70
N GLU A 14 12.41 -6.02 2.47
CA GLU A 14 12.48 -6.74 3.73
C GLU A 14 11.79 -5.92 4.83
N LEU A 15 10.84 -6.55 5.51
CA LEU A 15 10.10 -5.98 6.63
C LEU A 15 10.30 -6.87 7.86
N ASP A 16 10.21 -6.26 9.04
CA ASP A 16 10.25 -6.99 10.30
C ASP A 16 8.99 -7.85 10.48
N GLU A 17 9.11 -8.92 11.27
CA GLU A 17 8.02 -9.88 11.54
C GLU A 17 6.78 -9.19 12.13
N GLU A 18 6.96 -8.22 13.03
CA GLU A 18 5.85 -7.45 13.63
C GLU A 18 5.07 -6.66 12.57
N LEU A 19 5.76 -6.08 11.59
CA LEU A 19 5.13 -5.36 10.49
C LEU A 19 4.44 -6.32 9.53
N LEU A 20 5.04 -7.48 9.28
CA LEU A 20 4.44 -8.51 8.46
C LEU A 20 3.11 -8.99 9.07
N ASP A 21 3.09 -9.30 10.37
CA ASP A 21 1.86 -9.71 11.08
C ASP A 21 0.77 -8.63 11.02
N ALA A 22 1.13 -7.36 11.21
CA ALA A 22 0.17 -6.26 11.12
C ALA A 22 -0.46 -6.12 9.72
N ILE A 23 0.35 -6.34 8.66
CA ILE A 23 -0.13 -6.35 7.28
C ILE A 23 -1.06 -7.55 7.05
N ASP A 24 -0.71 -8.72 7.56
CA ASP A 24 -1.51 -9.94 7.40
C ASP A 24 -2.85 -9.80 8.15
N ASP A 25 -2.87 -9.24 9.35
CA ASP A 25 -4.10 -8.93 10.09
C ASP A 25 -5.02 -7.98 9.29
N LYS A 26 -4.48 -6.92 8.69
CA LYS A 26 -5.25 -6.00 7.82
C LYS A 26 -5.76 -6.73 6.58
N ALA A 27 -4.93 -7.57 5.96
CA ALA A 27 -5.31 -8.35 4.79
C ALA A 27 -6.49 -9.29 5.10
N PHE A 28 -6.45 -9.97 6.26
CA PHE A 28 -7.52 -10.81 6.74
C PHE A 28 -8.80 -10.03 7.02
N ALA A 29 -8.71 -8.89 7.71
CA ALA A 29 -9.86 -8.10 8.11
C ALA A 29 -10.62 -7.50 6.91
N ASP A 30 -9.89 -6.88 5.98
CA ASP A 30 -10.49 -5.97 4.99
C ASP A 30 -10.36 -6.44 3.54
N HIS A 31 -9.42 -7.36 3.25
CA HIS A 31 -9.04 -7.70 1.88
C HIS A 31 -9.15 -9.18 1.52
N ARG A 32 -9.89 -9.96 2.33
CA ARG A 32 -10.06 -11.42 2.15
C ARG A 32 -8.72 -12.17 2.09
N ASP A 33 -7.83 -11.86 3.02
CA ASP A 33 -6.50 -12.48 3.12
C ASP A 33 -5.60 -12.20 1.89
N ASN A 34 -5.85 -11.07 1.21
CA ASN A 34 -5.02 -10.62 0.10
C ASN A 34 -4.03 -9.56 0.58
N ARG A 35 -2.80 -10.00 0.84
CA ARG A 35 -1.70 -9.14 1.30
C ARG A 35 -1.37 -8.01 0.32
N ASP A 36 -1.35 -8.29 -0.99
CA ASP A 36 -1.07 -7.27 -2.00
C ASP A 36 -2.12 -6.15 -1.99
N ALA A 37 -3.39 -6.50 -1.77
CA ALA A 37 -4.46 -5.53 -1.67
C ALA A 37 -4.32 -4.67 -0.40
N ALA A 38 -3.96 -5.26 0.73
CA ALA A 38 -3.71 -4.53 1.97
C ALA A 38 -2.51 -3.58 1.85
N ILE A 39 -1.41 -4.03 1.25
CA ILE A 39 -0.23 -3.20 1.00
C ILE A 39 -0.56 -2.03 0.08
N ARG A 40 -1.30 -2.27 -1.00
CA ARG A 40 -1.73 -1.20 -1.92
C ARG A 40 -2.64 -0.19 -1.24
N ASP A 41 -3.55 -0.63 -0.39
CA ASP A 41 -4.43 0.25 0.38
C ASP A 41 -3.61 1.13 1.33
N LEU A 42 -2.70 0.55 2.10
CA LEU A 42 -1.79 1.30 2.99
C LEU A 42 -0.93 2.31 2.23
N LEU A 43 -0.39 1.90 1.07
CA LEU A 43 0.43 2.77 0.22
C LEU A 43 -0.40 3.94 -0.34
N ASP A 44 -1.62 3.68 -0.79
CA ASP A 44 -2.53 4.70 -1.31
C ASP A 44 -2.95 5.70 -0.21
N GLU A 45 -3.26 5.21 1.00
CA GLU A 45 -3.53 6.06 2.17
C GLU A 45 -2.34 6.97 2.49
N TRP A 46 -1.12 6.43 2.50
CA TRP A 46 0.10 7.20 2.75
C TRP A 46 0.38 8.25 1.65
N LEU A 47 0.20 7.89 0.37
CA LEU A 47 0.38 8.82 -0.74
C LEU A 47 -0.62 9.99 -0.67
N LYS A 48 -1.87 9.71 -0.30
CA LYS A 48 -2.91 10.74 -0.12
C LYS A 48 -2.59 11.68 1.05
N GLN A 49 -2.07 11.14 2.15
CA GLN A 49 -1.63 11.95 3.29
C GLN A 49 -0.53 12.90 2.88
N ARG A 50 0.53 12.41 2.21
CA ARG A 50 1.61 13.27 1.73
C ARG A 50 1.15 14.32 0.74
N ALA A 51 0.32 13.96 -0.23
CA ALA A 51 -0.22 14.92 -1.18
C ALA A 51 -1.01 16.04 -0.48
N THR A 52 -1.66 15.73 0.64
CA THR A 52 -2.35 16.71 1.49
C THR A 52 -1.38 17.58 2.27
N GLU A 53 -0.32 16.99 2.84
CA GLU A 53 0.75 17.71 3.56
C GLU A 53 1.50 18.68 2.64
N ASP A 54 1.92 18.23 1.46
CA ASP A 54 2.56 19.05 0.42
C ASP A 54 1.66 20.21 -0.05
N ALA A 55 0.34 20.00 -0.08
CA ALA A 55 -0.61 21.05 -0.41
C ALA A 55 -0.75 22.07 0.72
N ASN A 56 -0.66 21.63 1.97
CA ASN A 56 -0.77 22.48 3.16
C ASN A 56 0.50 23.29 3.45
N GLU A 57 1.69 22.81 3.07
CA GLU A 57 2.95 23.56 3.16
C GLU A 57 3.11 24.65 2.08
N ARG A 58 2.24 24.66 1.06
CA ARG A 58 2.26 25.60 -0.06
C ARG A 58 1.29 26.79 0.10
N ASP A 59 0.50 26.82 1.18
CA ASP A 59 -0.47 27.88 1.53
C ASP A 59 0.14 28.87 2.55
#